data_AF-A0A0P9M240-F1
#
_entry.id   AF-A0A0P9M240-F1
#
_cell.length_a   1.000
_cell.length_b   1.000
_cell.length_c   1.000
_cell.angle_alpha   90.00
_cell.angle_beta   90.00
_cell.angle_gamma   90.00
#
_symmetry.space_group_name_H-M   'P 1'
#
loop_
_entity.id
_entity.type
_entity.pdbx_description
1 polymer ?
#
loop_
_entity_poly.entity_id
_entity_poly.type
_entity_poly.pdbx_seq_one_letter_code
_entity_poly.pdbx_strand_id
1 'polypeptide(L)' 'MAFANIYNIEPLDLVVPAHIDRAMKILGALVLFRCQSPETAENLMAVMNEAYTLTLVKDKQGDADA' A
#
# COMPACT_ATOMS: atom_id res chain seq x y z
N MET A 1 6.84 -5.67 10.96
CA MET A 1 5.96 -4.55 10.59
C MET A 1 6.85 -3.41 10.12
N ALA A 2 6.63 -2.88 8.92
CA ALA A 2 7.40 -1.77 8.37
C ALA A 2 6.52 -0.51 8.35
N PHE A 3 7.07 0.61 8.81
CA PHE A 3 6.40 1.91 8.83
C PHE A 3 7.00 2.81 7.76
N ALA A 4 6.13 3.46 6.99
CA ALA A 4 6.50 4.50 6.03
C ALA A 4 5.67 5.75 6.33
N ASN A 5 6.32 6.84 6.70
CA ASN A 5 5.68 8.15 6.75
C ASN A 5 5.73 8.72 5.33
N ILE A 6 4.60 9.23 4.84
CA ILE A 6 4.48 9.83 3.52
C ILE A 6 4.11 11.30 3.70
N TYR A 7 5.00 12.17 3.26
CA TYR A 7 4.84 13.62 3.35
C TYR A 7 4.44 14.23 2.01
N ASN A 8 3.75 15.37 2.04
CA ASN A 8 3.18 16.00 0.83
C ASN A 8 4.23 16.35 -0.24
N ILE A 9 5.48 16.54 0.16
CA ILE A 9 6.58 16.94 -0.72
C ILE A 9 7.31 15.76 -1.38
N GLU A 10 6.98 14.53 -0.97
CA GLU A 10 7.71 13.36 -1.44
C GLU A 10 7.24 12.92 -2.82
N PRO A 11 8.17 12.56 -3.72
CA PRO A 11 7.83 11.93 -4.99
C PRO A 11 7.30 10.53 -4.72
N LEU A 12 5.98 10.39 -4.68
CA LEU A 12 5.29 9.15 -4.31
C LEU A 12 5.63 8.00 -5.26
N ASP A 13 5.81 8.30 -6.54
CA ASP A 13 6.25 7.39 -7.60
C ASP A 13 7.62 6.76 -7.33
N LEU A 14 8.49 7.43 -6.55
CA LEU A 14 9.80 6.90 -6.17
C LEU A 14 9.79 6.26 -4.78
N VAL A 15 9.13 6.90 -3.82
CA VAL A 15 9.17 6.48 -2.40
C VAL A 15 8.34 5.22 -2.18
N VAL A 16 7.15 5.14 -2.78
CA VAL A 16 6.20 4.04 -2.54
C VAL A 16 6.76 2.71 -3.04
N PRO A 17 7.32 2.59 -4.27
CA PRO A 17 7.92 1.34 -4.70
C PRO A 17 9.10 0.90 -3.84
N ALA A 18 9.95 1.83 -3.42
CA ALA A 18 11.09 1.50 -2.56
C ALA A 18 10.67 0.89 -1.21
N HIS A 19 9.52 1.31 -0.64
CA HIS A 19 8.99 0.70 0.57
C HIS A 19 8.36 -0.68 0.32
N ILE A 20 7.62 -0.84 -0.78
CA ILE A 20 6.98 -2.10 -1.15
C ILE A 20 8.03 -3.15 -1.49
N ASP A 21 9.02 -2.84 -2.34
CA ASP A 21 10.08 -3.76 -2.75
C ASP A 21 10.90 -4.30 -1.57
N ARG A 22 11.10 -3.45 -0.55
CA ARG A 22 11.73 -3.88 0.71
C ARG A 22 10.84 -4.84 1.49
N ALA A 23 9.53 -4.57 1.57
CA ALA A 23 8.59 -5.41 2.28
C ALA A 23 8.37 -6.76 1.58
N MET A 24 8.37 -6.80 0.25
CA MET A 24 8.20 -8.02 -0.55
C MET A 24 9.30 -9.07 -0.30
N LYS A 25 10.46 -8.66 0.21
CA LYS A 25 11.55 -9.59 0.61
C LYS A 25 11.28 -10.32 1.93
N ILE A 26 10.21 -9.96 2.64
CA ILE A 26 9.87 -10.50 3.96
C ILE A 26 8.51 -11.20 3.85
N LEU A 27 8.49 -12.51 4.07
CA LEU A 27 7.27 -13.30 4.02
C LEU A 27 6.26 -12.78 5.07
N GLY A 28 5.04 -12.47 4.63
CA GLY A 28 3.97 -11.99 5.51
C GLY A 28 4.14 -10.54 5.99
N ALA A 29 4.95 -9.72 5.30
CA ALA A 29 5.13 -8.33 5.69
C ALA A 29 3.83 -7.51 5.59
N LEU A 30 3.64 -6.63 6.57
CA LEU A 30 2.64 -5.57 6.56
C LEU A 30 3.35 -4.22 6.49
N VAL A 31 2.92 -3.39 5.53
CA VAL A 31 3.38 -2.01 5.35
C VAL A 31 2.25 -1.08 5.74
N LEU A 32 2.53 -0.18 6.69
CA LEU A 32 1.61 0.88 7.08
C LEU A 32 2.13 2.22 6.54
N PHE A 33 1.36 2.83 5.64
CA PHE A 33 1.62 4.18 5.14
C PHE A 33 0.87 5.19 6.00
N ARG A 34 1.62 6.07 6.67
CA ARG A 34 1.05 7.19 7.41
C ARG A 34 1.11 8.44 6.53
N CYS A 35 -0.04 8.85 6.01
CA CYS A 35 -0.16 10.05 5.17
C CYS A 35 -0.30 11.31 6.04
N GLN A 36 0.32 12.41 5.60
CA GLN A 36 0.23 13.71 6.27
C GLN A 36 -1.14 14.37 6.13
N SER A 37 -1.83 14.16 5.00
CA SER A 37 -3.17 14.69 4.73
C SER A 37 -4.04 13.66 3.99
N PRO A 38 -5.37 13.87 3.91
CA PRO A 38 -6.26 13.06 3.08
C PRO A 38 -5.87 13.10 1.59
N GLU A 39 -5.51 14.27 1.07
CA GLU A 39 -5.06 14.44 -0.32
C GLU A 39 -3.83 13.57 -0.65
N THR A 40 -2.88 13.47 0.28
CA THR A 40 -1.70 12.60 0.12
C THR A 40 -2.09 11.13 0.12
N ALA A 41 -3.12 10.72 0.86
CA ALA A 41 -3.62 9.35 0.83
C ALA A 41 -4.30 9.02 -0.51
N GLU A 42 -5.04 9.95 -1.10
CA GLU A 42 -5.64 9.80 -2.42
C GLU A 42 -4.56 9.68 -3.51
N ASN A 43 -3.56 10.57 -3.49
CA ASN A 43 -2.44 10.53 -4.43
C ASN A 43 -1.62 9.23 -4.27
N LEU A 44 -1.40 8.77 -3.04
CA LEU A 44 -0.77 7.47 -2.77
C LEU A 44 -1.58 6.32 -3.39
N MET A 45 -2.91 6.34 -3.23
CA MET A 45 -3.77 5.30 -3.78
C MET A 45 -3.74 5.28 -5.32
N ALA A 46 -3.68 6.45 -5.97
CA ALA A 46 -3.54 6.57 -7.42
C ALA A 46 -2.22 5.91 -7.90
N VAL A 47 -1.09 6.27 -7.28
CA VAL A 47 0.23 5.66 -7.58
C VAL A 47 0.21 4.16 -7.36
N MET A 48 -0.41 3.69 -6.27
CA MET A 48 -0.52 2.26 -6.00
C MET A 48 -1.36 1.52 -7.04
N ASN A 49 -2.44 2.13 -7.53
CA ASN A 49 -3.32 1.53 -8.53
C ASN A 49 -2.68 1.50 -9.93
N GLU A 50 -1.77 2.43 -10.23
CA GLU A 50 -0.99 2.44 -11.47
C GLU A 50 0.16 1.43 -11.44
N ALA A 51 0.87 1.34 -10.32
CA ALA A 51 2.09 0.53 -10.20
C ALA A 51 1.85 -0.93 -9.79
N TYR A 52 0.71 -1.26 -9.18
CA TYR A 52 0.44 -2.58 -8.61
C TYR A 52 -0.99 -3.06 -8.85
N THR A 53 -1.14 -4.39 -8.91
CA THR A 53 -2.47 -5.02 -8.85
C THR A 53 -2.96 -5.03 -7.41
N LEU A 54 -3.97 -4.21 -7.11
CA LEU A 54 -4.60 -4.14 -5.80
C LEU A 54 -5.75 -5.16 -5.72
N THR A 55 -5.86 -5.86 -4.60
CA THR A 55 -6.95 -6.81 -4.34
C THR A 55 -7.52 -6.58 -2.96
N LEU A 56 -8.84 -6.53 -2.85
CA LEU A 56 -9.54 -6.45 -1.57
C LEU A 56 -9.34 -7.76 -0.80
N VAL A 57 -8.80 -7.65 0.42
CA VAL A 57 -8.50 -8.82 1.28
C VAL A 57 -9.77 -9.45 1.89
N LYS A 58 -10.96 -8.88 1.65
CA LYS A 58 -12.25 -9.48 1.98
C LYS A 58 -13.22 -9.41 0.80
N ASP A 59 -13.18 -10.45 -0.02
CA ASP A 59 -14.35 -10.97 -0.74
C ASP A 59 -14.19 -12.48 -1.04
N LYS A 60 -13.86 -13.26 0.00
CA LYS A 60 -13.91 -14.73 0.00
C LYS A 60 -14.53 -15.23 1.30
N GLN A 61 -15.70 -14.71 1.63
CA GLN A 61 -16.55 -15.29 2.65
C GLN A 61 -17.90 -15.58 1.99
N GLY A 62 -17.93 -16.69 1.23
CA GLY A 62 -19.11 -17.12 0.49
C GLY A 62 -18.83 -18.23 -0.54
N ASP A 63 -18.06 -19.26 -0.17
CA ASP A 63 -18.15 -20.57 -0.86
C ASP A 63 -17.70 -21.71 0.08
N ALA A 64 -18.04 -21.57 1.36
CA ALA A 64 -17.82 -22.57 2.39
C ALA A 64 -19.09 -22.76 3.23
N ASP A 65 -20.25 -22.77 2.56
CA ASP A 65 -21.42 -23.47 3.07
C ASP A 65 -21.58 -24.72 2.21
N ALA A 66 -21.04 -25.81 2.73
CA ALA A 66 -21.36 -27.18 2.36
C ALA A 66 -22.77 -27.56 2.84
#